data_AF-A0A3G4YSJ0-F1
#
_entry.id   AF-A0A3G4YSJ0-F1
#
_cell.length_a   1.000
_cell.length_b   1.000
_cell.length_c   1.000
_cell.angle_alpha   90.00
_cell.angle_beta   90.00
_cell.angle_gamma   90.00
#
_symmetry.space_group_name_H-M   'P 1'
#
loop_
_entity.id
_entity.type
_entity.pdbx_description
1 polymer ?
#
loop_
_entity_poly.entity_id
_entity_poly.type
_entity_poly.pdbx_seq_one_letter_code
_entity_poly.pdbx_strand_id
1 'polypeptide(L)' 'EDKTHLNVVVIGHVDSGKSTTTGHLIYQCGGIDKRTIEKFEK' A
#
# COMPACT_ATOMS: atom_id res chain seq x y z
N GLU A 1 -19.44 -6.56 13.97
CA GLU A 1 -19.73 -5.51 12.97
C GLU A 1 -19.20 -5.96 11.63
N ASP A 2 -20.06 -6.06 10.62
CA ASP A 2 -19.61 -6.27 9.25
C ASP A 2 -18.90 -5.00 8.79
N LYS A 3 -17.58 -5.10 8.58
CA LYS A 3 -16.81 -4.02 7.98
C LYS A 3 -17.21 -3.91 6.52
N THR A 4 -17.53 -2.70 6.07
CA THR A 4 -17.83 -2.42 4.66
C THR A 4 -16.66 -2.87 3.79
N HIS A 5 -16.94 -3.77 2.84
CA HIS A 5 -15.95 -4.18 1.83
C HIS A 5 -15.80 -3.09 0.77
N LEU A 6 -14.56 -2.73 0.45
CA LEU A 6 -14.25 -1.69 -0.53
C LEU A 6 -13.12 -2.17 -1.45
N ASN A 7 -13.30 -2.02 -2.76
CA ASN A 7 -12.32 -2.38 -3.79
C ASN A 7 -11.77 -1.10 -4.43
N VAL A 8 -10.45 -0.98 -4.58
CA VAL A 8 -9.77 0.21 -5.14
C VAL A 8 -8.87 -0.20 -6.31
N VAL A 9 -8.86 0.61 -7.37
CA VAL A 9 -7.93 0.48 -8.51
C VAL A 9 -7.17 1.79 -8.68
N VAL A 10 -5.85 1.70 -8.88
CA VAL A 10 -4.96 2.84 -9.12
C VAL A 10 -4.50 2.82 -10.58
N ILE A 11 -4.77 3.90 -11.33
CA ILE A 11 -4.47 4.03 -12.78
C ILE A 11 -3.55 5.24 -13.05
N GLY A 12 -2.93 5.28 -14.23
CA GLY A 12 -2.01 6.35 -14.62
C GLY A 12 -0.82 5.87 -15.46
N HIS A 13 -0.02 6.80 -15.98
CA HIS A 13 1.14 6.53 -16.83
C HIS A 13 2.18 5.65 -16.13
N VAL A 14 2.97 4.87 -16.90
CA VAL A 14 3.89 3.84 -16.36
C VAL A 14 4.80 4.39 -15.27
N ASP A 15 5.31 5.61 -15.45
CA ASP A 15 6.25 6.26 -14.53
C ASP A 15 5.60 7.20 -13.51
N SER A 16 4.27 7.24 -13.38
CA SER A 16 3.59 8.09 -12.39
C SER A 16 3.71 7.61 -10.93
N GLY A 17 4.54 6.59 -10.65
CA GLY A 17 4.80 6.15 -9.28
C GLY A 17 3.62 5.46 -8.58
N LYS A 18 2.67 4.88 -9.34
CA LYS A 18 1.45 4.23 -8.80
C LYS A 18 1.75 3.20 -7.71
N SER A 19 2.72 2.32 -7.95
CA SER A 19 3.15 1.29 -6.99
C SER A 19 3.80 1.90 -5.75
N THR A 20 4.62 2.94 -5.91
CA THR A 20 5.26 3.66 -4.82
C THR A 20 4.23 4.30 -3.89
N THR A 21 3.26 5.05 -4.43
CA THR A 21 2.20 5.68 -3.63
C THR A 21 1.29 4.64 -2.98
N THR A 22 0.92 3.58 -3.70
CA THR A 22 0.08 2.50 -3.15
C THR A 22 0.80 1.78 -2.01
N GLY A 23 2.07 1.42 -2.19
CA GLY A 23 2.88 0.80 -1.14
C GLY A 23 3.04 1.69 0.09
N HIS A 24 3.26 2.99 -0.13
CA HIS A 24 3.36 3.96 0.96
C HIS A 24 2.05 4.12 1.74
N LEU A 25 0.90 4.10 1.05
CA LEU A 25 -0.41 4.16 1.68
C LEU A 25 -0.67 2.93 2.56
N ILE A 26 -0.39 1.73 2.05
CA ILE A 26 -0.54 0.49 2.84
C ILE A 26 0.40 0.50 4.05
N TYR A 27 1.61 1.02 3.88
CA TYR A 27 2.58 1.19 4.97
C TYR A 27 2.06 2.13 6.07
N GLN A 28 1.60 3.33 5.72
CA GLN A 28 1.06 4.29 6.69
C GLN A 28 -0.22 3.79 7.37
N CYS A 29 -1.09 3.09 6.65
CA CYS A 29 -2.33 2.53 7.19
C CYS A 29 -2.09 1.32 8.11
N GLY A 30 -0.85 0.87 8.32
CA GLY A 30 -0.53 -0.30 9.14
C GLY A 30 -1.03 -1.61 8.52
N GLY A 31 -1.28 -1.63 7.21
CA GLY A 31 -1.68 -2.84 6.48
C GLY A 31 -0.52 -3.84 6.29
N ILE A 32 0.71 -3.43 6.60
CA ILE A 32 1.91 -4.25 6.58
C ILE A 32 2.55 -4.25 7.98
N ASP A 33 2.95 -5.42 8.45
CA ASP A 33 3.66 -5.59 9.71
C ASP A 33 5.07 -4.97 9.69
N LYS A 34 5.48 -4.33 10.79
CA LYS A 34 6.76 -3.62 10.90
C LYS A 34 7.97 -4.53 10.65
N ARG A 35 7.94 -5.78 11.10
CA ARG A 35 9.03 -6.73 10.85
C ARG A 35 9.19 -7.08 9.37
N THR A 36 8.12 -6.95 8.60
CA THR A 36 8.15 -7.18 7.16
C THR A 36 8.80 -5.99 6.47
N ILE A 37 8.45 -4.75 6.83
CA ILE A 37 9.04 -3.55 6.21
C ILE A 37 10.54 -3.41 6.49
N GLU A 38 10.98 -3.74 7.71
CA GLU A 38 12.39 -3.68 8.12
C GLU A 38 13.29 -4.61 7.30
N LYS A 39 12.73 -5.69 6.72
CA LYS A 39 13.48 -6.59 5.82
C LYS A 39 13.69 -6.00 4.43
N PHE A 40 12.79 -5.12 3.99
CA PHE A 40 12.82 -4.53 2.65
C PHE A 40 13.50 -3.15 2.62
N GLU A 41 13.62 -2.47 3.77
CA GLU A 41 14.36 -1.21 3.92
C GLU A 41 15.90 -1.40 3.97
N LYS A 42 16.40 -2.62 3.71
CA LYS A 42 17.81 -3.00 3.85
C LYS A 42 18.61 -2.86 2.56
#